data_AF-X1RQU0-F1
#
_entry.id   AF-X1RQU0-F1
#
_cell.length_a   1.000
_cell.length_b   1.000
_cell.length_c   1.000
_cell.angle_alpha   90.00
_cell.angle_beta   90.00
_cell.angle_gamma   90.00
#
_symmetry.space_group_name_H-M   'P 1'
#
loop_
_entity.id
_entity.type
_entity.pdbx_description
1 polymer ?
#
loop_
_entity_poly.entity_id
_entity_poly.type
_entity_poly.pdbx_seq_one_letter_code
_entity_poly.pdbx_strand_id
1 'polypeptide(L)'
;TYPDDHMDYIPMTNIPDTDIYYYNTTLTDVGYYDYHIWAEDTRSNDVETVSETWGLPPNWDVNMDGHTHFFDLAAIAIQYDKWGTPGWIREDVDNDGHVHFFDLAAVAIYYGEYW
;
A
#
# COMPACT_ATOMS: atom_id res chain seq x y z
N THR A 1 4.18 3.36 18.73
CA THR A 1 5.59 2.91 18.77
C THR A 1 5.78 2.02 17.57
N TYR A 2 6.56 2.52 16.61
CA TYR A 2 6.76 1.94 15.28
C TYR A 2 7.39 0.54 15.33
N PRO A 3 7.23 -0.29 14.27
CA PRO A 3 7.84 -1.62 14.25
C PRO A 3 9.37 -1.64 14.11
N ASP A 4 10.06 -0.57 13.65
CA ASP A 4 11.52 -0.64 13.40
C ASP A 4 12.36 0.66 13.50
N ASP A 5 11.78 1.84 13.77
CA ASP A 5 12.52 3.10 14.08
C ASP A 5 13.58 3.52 13.02
N HIS A 6 13.41 3.11 11.75
CA HIS A 6 14.31 3.44 10.66
C HIS A 6 13.87 4.72 9.94
N MET A 7 14.63 5.83 10.10
CA MET A 7 14.48 7.01 9.27
C MET A 7 15.51 6.99 8.13
N ASP A 8 15.07 6.63 6.94
CA ASP A 8 15.87 6.78 5.72
C ASP A 8 15.81 8.23 5.25
N TYR A 9 16.94 8.94 5.32
CA TYR A 9 17.09 10.24 4.68
C TYR A 9 17.27 10.04 3.18
N ILE A 10 16.20 10.29 2.40
CA ILE A 10 16.21 10.08 0.96
C ILE A 10 16.05 11.42 0.23
N PRO A 11 17.08 11.89 -0.49
CA PRO A 11 17.00 13.15 -1.21
C PRO A 11 16.02 13.07 -2.38
N MET A 12 15.21 14.11 -2.55
CA MET A 12 14.27 14.23 -3.67
C MET A 12 14.98 14.66 -4.95
N THR A 13 14.46 14.23 -6.10
CA THR A 13 14.95 14.62 -7.43
C THR A 13 14.18 15.84 -7.95
N ASN A 14 14.90 16.89 -8.38
CA ASN A 14 14.29 18.05 -9.05
C ASN A 14 13.90 17.71 -10.49
N ILE A 15 12.73 18.19 -10.93
CA ILE A 15 12.37 18.19 -12.34
C ILE A 15 13.01 19.43 -13.01
N PRO A 16 13.88 19.26 -14.01
CA PRO A 16 14.60 20.37 -14.63
C PRO A 16 13.69 21.50 -15.10
N ASP A 17 14.15 22.75 -14.91
CA ASP A 17 13.42 23.97 -15.26
C ASP A 17 12.08 24.17 -14.50
N THR A 18 11.91 23.50 -13.35
CA THR A 18 10.74 23.65 -12.49
C THR A 18 11.11 23.74 -11.01
N ASP A 19 10.17 24.21 -10.21
CA ASP A 19 10.23 24.19 -8.73
C ASP A 19 9.63 22.89 -8.14
N ILE A 20 9.53 21.81 -8.94
CA ILE A 20 8.92 20.54 -8.53
C ILE A 20 10.02 19.52 -8.20
N TYR A 21 9.84 18.85 -7.07
CA TYR A 21 10.70 17.76 -6.59
C TYR A 21 9.85 16.50 -6.38
N TYR A 22 10.43 15.34 -6.63
CA TYR A 22 9.75 14.07 -6.42
C TYR A 22 10.69 12.99 -5.89
N TYR A 23 10.11 12.01 -5.23
CA TYR A 23 10.75 10.75 -4.88
C TYR A 23 9.76 9.62 -5.17
N ASN A 24 10.16 8.67 -6.01
CA ASN A 24 9.34 7.50 -6.34
C ASN A 24 9.95 6.29 -5.66
N THR A 25 9.15 5.60 -4.85
CA THR A 25 9.53 4.33 -4.22
C THR A 25 8.36 3.35 -4.30
N THR A 26 8.68 2.06 -4.18
CA THR A 26 7.71 0.98 -4.05
C THR A 26 7.92 0.32 -2.70
N LEU A 27 6.86 0.26 -1.91
CA LEU A 27 6.84 -0.44 -0.63
C LEU A 27 6.25 -1.83 -0.86
N THR A 28 6.88 -2.85 -0.29
CA THR A 28 6.44 -4.25 -0.43
C THR A 28 5.89 -4.82 0.86
N ASP A 29 6.22 -4.22 2.00
CA ASP A 29 5.83 -4.73 3.31
C ASP A 29 4.50 -4.13 3.73
N VAL A 30 3.57 -4.99 4.15
CA VAL A 30 2.25 -4.57 4.63
C VAL A 30 2.39 -3.72 5.88
N GLY A 31 1.60 -2.65 5.99
CA GLY A 31 1.54 -1.83 7.20
C GLY A 31 1.23 -0.36 6.95
N TYR A 32 1.34 0.43 8.01
CA TYR A 32 1.17 1.87 7.97
C TYR A 32 2.53 2.57 7.89
N TYR A 33 2.60 3.52 6.96
CA TYR A 33 3.77 4.33 6.68
C TYR A 33 3.44 5.79 6.96
N ASP A 34 4.33 6.46 7.64
CA ASP A 34 4.28 7.91 7.80
C ASP A 34 5.35 8.54 6.92
N TYR A 35 4.99 9.58 6.18
CA TYR A 35 5.96 10.39 5.45
C TYR A 35 5.72 11.87 5.71
N HIS A 36 6.80 12.64 5.72
CA HIS A 36 6.77 14.10 5.72
C HIS A 36 7.84 14.60 4.75
N ILE A 37 7.73 15.86 4.35
CA ILE A 37 8.72 16.51 3.50
C ILE A 37 9.47 17.51 4.37
N TRP A 38 10.79 17.37 4.42
CA TRP A 38 11.70 18.32 5.05
C TRP A 38 12.52 19.03 3.98
N ALA A 39 12.60 20.36 4.06
CA ALA A 39 13.38 21.18 3.15
C ALA A 39 14.26 22.15 3.94
N GLU A 40 15.56 22.15 3.65
CA GLU A 40 16.56 23.06 4.23
C GLU A 40 17.21 23.89 3.11
N ASP A 41 17.33 25.20 3.32
CA ASP A 41 18.04 26.10 2.42
C ASP A 41 19.54 26.22 2.72
N THR A 42 20.30 26.87 1.83
CA THR A 42 21.77 27.07 2.00
C THR A 42 22.18 27.96 3.19
N ARG A 43 21.22 28.55 3.89
CA ARG A 43 21.43 29.37 5.09
C ARG A 43 20.98 28.63 6.36
N SER A 44 20.70 27.33 6.25
CA SER A 44 20.16 26.48 7.31
C SER A 44 18.85 26.99 7.88
N ASN A 45 17.99 27.57 7.03
CA ASN A 45 16.59 27.71 7.35
C ASN A 45 15.87 26.46 6.85
N ASP A 46 15.07 25.84 7.70
CA ASP A 46 14.33 24.64 7.37
C ASP A 46 12.82 24.77 7.59
N VAL A 47 12.08 23.92 6.89
CA VAL A 47 10.64 23.74 7.07
C VAL A 47 10.30 22.26 6.88
N GLU A 48 9.38 21.76 7.69
CA GLU A 48 8.87 20.40 7.63
C GLU A 48 7.34 20.42 7.48
N THR A 49 6.80 19.50 6.69
CA THR A 49 5.34 19.30 6.61
C THR A 49 4.83 18.52 7.82
N VAL A 50 3.52 18.51 8.02
CA VAL A 50 2.90 17.52 8.91
C VAL A 50 3.11 16.12 8.30
N SER A 51 3.28 15.11 9.15
CA SER A 51 3.31 13.71 8.71
C SER A 51 1.97 13.28 8.15
N GLU A 52 2.00 12.66 6.97
CA GLU A 52 0.88 12.00 6.34
C GLU A 52 1.00 10.50 6.55
N THR A 53 -0.05 9.88 7.07
CA THR A 53 -0.11 8.43 7.28
C THR A 53 -0.82 7.77 6.10
N TRP A 54 -0.23 6.69 5.59
CA TRP A 54 -0.77 5.90 4.50
C TRP A 54 -0.63 4.40 4.79
N GLY A 55 -1.66 3.61 4.52
CA GLY A 55 -1.66 2.16 4.72
C GLY A 55 -1.44 1.40 3.42
N LEU A 56 -0.53 0.42 3.45
CA LEU A 56 -0.40 -0.60 2.42
C LEU A 56 -1.11 -1.89 2.89
N PRO A 57 -2.33 -2.17 2.40
CA PRO A 57 -3.10 -3.35 2.80
C PRO A 57 -2.44 -4.66 2.35
N PRO A 58 -2.59 -5.74 3.12
CA PRO A 58 -2.28 -7.08 2.63
C PRO A 58 -3.27 -7.46 1.52
N ASN A 59 -2.88 -8.41 0.67
CA ASN A 59 -3.75 -8.85 -0.43
C ASN A 59 -5.09 -9.41 0.03
N TRP A 60 -5.18 -9.93 1.26
CA TRP A 60 -6.40 -10.52 1.80
C TRP A 60 -7.41 -9.50 2.35
N ASP A 61 -7.02 -8.23 2.58
CA ASP A 61 -7.95 -7.11 2.76
C ASP A 61 -8.26 -6.48 1.40
N VAL A 62 -9.19 -7.13 0.69
CA VAL A 62 -9.49 -6.86 -0.71
C VAL A 62 -10.15 -5.50 -0.87
N ASN A 63 -11.02 -5.11 0.06
CA ASN A 63 -11.73 -3.84 0.01
C ASN A 63 -10.92 -2.67 0.63
N MET A 64 -9.79 -2.96 1.28
CA MET A 64 -8.87 -2.02 1.92
C MET A 64 -9.48 -1.26 3.10
N ASP A 65 -10.38 -1.88 3.86
CA ASP A 65 -11.07 -1.23 4.98
C ASP A 65 -10.36 -1.44 6.34
N GLY A 66 -9.25 -2.17 6.36
CA GLY A 66 -8.47 -2.45 7.57
C GLY A 66 -8.94 -3.68 8.34
N HIS A 67 -10.01 -4.35 7.90
CA HIS A 67 -10.58 -5.52 8.55
C HIS A 67 -10.92 -6.58 7.49
N THR A 68 -10.48 -7.81 7.70
CA THR A 68 -10.76 -8.90 6.75
C THR A 68 -12.08 -9.56 7.11
N HIS A 69 -13.13 -9.39 6.32
CA HIS A 69 -14.45 -9.96 6.62
C HIS A 69 -15.27 -10.27 5.37
N PHE A 70 -16.60 -10.29 5.54
CA PHE A 70 -17.53 -10.71 4.50
C PHE A 70 -17.43 -9.84 3.24
N PHE A 71 -17.13 -8.54 3.36
CA PHE A 71 -17.04 -7.69 2.18
C PHE A 71 -15.82 -8.01 1.31
N ASP A 72 -14.73 -8.52 1.87
CA ASP A 72 -13.56 -8.98 1.09
C ASP A 72 -13.90 -10.22 0.29
N LEU A 73 -14.53 -11.21 0.92
CA LEU A 73 -15.03 -12.40 0.24
C LEU A 73 -16.07 -12.04 -0.83
N ALA A 74 -16.96 -11.09 -0.55
CA ALA A 74 -17.98 -10.64 -1.49
C ALA A 74 -17.37 -9.94 -2.71
N ALA A 75 -16.30 -9.16 -2.54
CA ALA A 75 -15.58 -8.54 -3.64
C ALA A 75 -15.06 -9.60 -4.62
N ILE A 76 -14.40 -10.64 -4.11
CA ILE A 76 -13.92 -11.76 -4.92
C ILE A 76 -15.07 -12.46 -5.66
N ALA A 77 -16.16 -12.74 -4.96
CA ALA A 77 -17.31 -13.40 -5.56
C ALA A 77 -17.94 -12.61 -6.73
N ILE A 78 -17.86 -11.27 -6.70
CA ILE A 78 -18.32 -10.40 -7.81
C ILE A 78 -17.43 -10.55 -9.07
N GLN A 79 -16.16 -10.89 -8.88
CA GLN A 79 -15.18 -11.07 -9.95
C GLN A 79 -14.94 -12.55 -10.32
N TYR A 80 -15.67 -13.49 -9.73
CA TYR A 80 -15.44 -14.93 -9.87
C TYR A 80 -15.37 -15.40 -11.34
N ASP A 81 -14.43 -16.29 -11.62
CA ASP A 81 -14.11 -16.88 -12.93
C ASP A 81 -13.55 -15.91 -13.99
N LYS A 82 -13.05 -14.74 -13.56
CA LYS A 82 -12.36 -13.79 -14.46
C LYS A 82 -10.88 -14.15 -14.60
N TRP A 83 -10.33 -13.88 -15.78
CA TRP A 83 -8.93 -14.13 -16.14
C TRP A 83 -8.21 -12.84 -16.51
N GLY A 84 -6.92 -12.78 -16.24
CA GLY A 84 -6.05 -11.66 -16.57
C GLY A 84 -4.58 -11.97 -16.35
N THR A 85 -3.75 -10.93 -16.21
CA THR A 85 -2.34 -11.08 -15.84
C THR A 85 -2.23 -11.20 -14.32
N PRO A 86 -1.42 -12.11 -13.75
CA PRO A 86 -1.17 -12.21 -12.31
C PRO A 86 -1.23 -10.88 -11.53
N GLY A 87 -2.19 -10.77 -10.60
CA GLY A 87 -2.41 -9.60 -9.74
C GLY A 87 -3.06 -8.39 -10.40
N TRP A 88 -3.75 -8.55 -11.55
CA TRP A 88 -4.31 -7.41 -12.30
C TRP A 88 -5.45 -6.68 -11.57
N ILE A 89 -6.10 -7.35 -10.62
CA ILE A 89 -7.12 -6.81 -9.74
C ILE A 89 -6.90 -7.36 -8.34
N ARG A 90 -7.46 -6.67 -7.33
CA ARG A 90 -7.30 -7.10 -5.92
C ARG A 90 -7.94 -8.43 -5.61
N GLU A 91 -8.98 -8.80 -6.36
CA GLU A 91 -9.71 -10.04 -6.20
C GLU A 91 -8.93 -11.28 -6.66
N ASP A 92 -7.84 -11.10 -7.42
CA ASP A 92 -6.82 -12.12 -7.71
C ASP A 92 -5.78 -12.10 -6.57
N VAL A 93 -6.19 -12.61 -5.41
CA VAL A 93 -5.50 -12.47 -4.12
C VAL A 93 -4.20 -13.25 -4.09
N ASP A 94 -4.18 -14.44 -4.69
CA ASP A 94 -2.98 -15.27 -4.80
C ASP A 94 -2.10 -14.91 -6.01
N ASN A 95 -2.56 -13.96 -6.84
CA ASN A 95 -1.89 -13.44 -8.03
C ASN A 95 -1.60 -14.53 -9.06
N ASP A 96 -2.50 -15.49 -9.27
CA ASP A 96 -2.31 -16.58 -10.22
C ASP A 96 -2.81 -16.27 -11.65
N GLY A 97 -3.57 -15.18 -11.84
CA GLY A 97 -4.13 -14.82 -13.14
C GLY A 97 -5.59 -15.30 -13.35
N HIS A 98 -6.22 -15.93 -12.36
CA HIS A 98 -7.59 -16.42 -12.39
C HIS A 98 -8.28 -16.16 -11.05
N VAL A 99 -9.41 -15.45 -11.04
CA VAL A 99 -10.20 -15.29 -9.81
C VAL A 99 -11.08 -16.52 -9.59
N HIS A 100 -10.79 -17.33 -8.58
CA HIS A 100 -11.56 -18.55 -8.29
C HIS A 100 -11.59 -18.88 -6.78
N PHE A 101 -11.63 -20.18 -6.48
CA PHE A 101 -11.79 -20.68 -5.12
C PHE A 101 -10.55 -20.44 -4.26
N PHE A 102 -9.33 -20.47 -4.82
CA PHE A 102 -8.15 -20.25 -3.98
C PHE A 102 -8.01 -18.80 -3.52
N ASP A 103 -8.51 -17.81 -4.26
CA ASP A 103 -8.60 -16.42 -3.76
C ASP A 103 -9.53 -16.29 -2.56
N LEU A 104 -10.71 -16.91 -2.64
CA LEU A 104 -11.65 -16.97 -1.51
C LEU A 104 -11.01 -17.67 -0.31
N ALA A 105 -10.28 -18.76 -0.54
CA ALA A 105 -9.60 -19.50 0.51
C ALA A 105 -8.46 -18.67 1.14
N ALA A 106 -7.72 -17.90 0.34
CA ALA A 106 -6.65 -17.02 0.80
C ALA A 106 -7.20 -15.95 1.75
N VAL A 107 -8.33 -15.31 1.43
CA VAL A 107 -9.01 -14.38 2.35
C VAL A 107 -9.54 -15.08 3.59
N ALA A 108 -10.15 -16.26 3.43
CA ALA A 108 -10.76 -16.99 4.55
C ALA A 108 -9.76 -17.40 5.65
N ILE A 109 -8.47 -17.58 5.31
CA ILE A 109 -7.41 -17.89 6.28
C ILE A 109 -7.23 -16.74 7.30
N TYR A 110 -7.45 -15.50 6.89
CA TYR A 110 -7.26 -14.29 7.70
C TYR A 110 -8.61 -13.69 8.15
N TYR A 111 -9.71 -14.45 8.08
CA TYR A 111 -11.05 -13.92 8.35
C TYR A 111 -11.20 -13.43 9.80
N GLY A 112 -11.60 -12.17 9.96
CA GLY A 112 -11.76 -11.47 11.22
C GLY A 112 -10.50 -10.75 11.71
N GLU A 113 -9.39 -10.81 10.97
CA GLU A 113 -8.16 -10.11 11.33
C GLU A 113 -8.20 -8.63 10.95
N TYR A 114 -7.44 -7.83 11.70
CA TYR A 114 -7.10 -6.45 11.38
C TYR A 114 -5.60 -6.39 11.08
N TRP A 115 -5.17 -5.40 10.29
CA TRP A 115 -3.76 -5.17 9.96
C TRP A 115 -3.35 -3.71 10.17
#